data_AF-A0A966TGZ7-F1
#
_entry.id   AF-A0A966TGZ7-F1
#
_cell.length_a   1.000
_cell.length_b   1.000
_cell.length_c   1.000
_cell.angle_alpha   90.00
_cell.angle_beta   90.00
_cell.angle_gamma   90.00
#
_symmetry.space_group_name_H-M   'P 1'
#
loop_
_entity.id
_entity.type
_entity.pdbx_description
1 polymer ?
#
loop_
_entity_poly.entity_id
_entity_poly.type
_entity_poly.pdbx_seq_one_letter_code
_entity_poly.pdbx_strand_id
1 'polypeptide(L)'
;MAKKPLTQIQLDFDTPPPVTVTNSISVEPVESSHVVSEEPHAAPAKPHVVSEDPHAAPEEPLIGIRRVKLKENLATKPGKRGRRSLKDIASRVDLIQVPEDEELFKKQYYSIGEVAAMFREKQSLIRYWETEFDILQPRKNRKGDRYFRPIDVKNLVLIYDLLRRRKFTIDGARDFLKKNKKAEDRFSLIQSLQKIRGFLVELRSNL
;
A
#
# COMPACT_ATOMS: atom_id res chain seq x y z
N MET A 1 22.05 64.68 -41.94
CA MET A 1 21.36 63.38 -41.79
C MET A 1 21.56 62.64 -43.12
N ALA A 2 21.94 61.37 -43.24
CA ALA A 2 21.64 60.20 -42.41
C ALA A 2 22.75 59.15 -42.54
N LYS A 3 22.96 58.36 -41.48
CA LYS A 3 23.80 57.15 -41.47
C LYS A 3 22.91 55.94 -41.74
N LYS A 4 23.30 55.09 -42.67
CA LYS A 4 23.10 53.62 -42.70
C LYS A 4 24.07 53.10 -43.77
N PRO A 5 24.86 52.05 -43.50
CA PRO A 5 24.27 50.72 -43.33
C PRO A 5 25.03 49.77 -42.37
N LEU A 6 24.34 48.75 -41.87
CA LEU A 6 24.90 47.40 -41.74
C LEU A 6 23.73 46.41 -41.65
N THR A 7 23.65 45.54 -42.65
CA THR A 7 22.71 44.42 -42.74
C THR A 7 23.25 43.24 -41.94
N GLN A 8 22.45 42.72 -41.01
CA GLN A 8 22.71 41.45 -40.36
C GLN A 8 21.76 40.39 -40.94
N ILE A 9 22.37 39.34 -41.49
CA ILE A 9 21.75 38.13 -41.99
C ILE A 9 21.60 37.15 -40.81
N GLN A 10 20.38 36.67 -40.54
CA GLN A 10 20.12 35.44 -39.77
C GLN A 10 18.88 34.79 -40.41
N LEU A 11 19.04 33.87 -41.37
CA LEU A 11 19.12 32.40 -41.20
C LEU A 11 17.79 31.80 -40.70
N ASP A 12 16.92 31.53 -41.66
CA ASP A 12 15.71 30.72 -41.53
C ASP A 12 16.08 29.25 -41.32
N PHE A 13 15.56 28.64 -40.26
CA PHE A 13 15.48 27.19 -40.10
C PHE A 13 14.06 26.80 -39.69
N ASP A 14 13.34 26.31 -40.68
CA ASP A 14 12.40 25.18 -40.65
C ASP A 14 11.74 24.87 -39.29
N THR A 15 10.47 25.27 -39.15
CA THR A 15 9.56 24.71 -38.15
C THR A 15 8.33 24.17 -38.87
N PRO A 16 8.11 22.84 -38.89
CA PRO A 16 6.93 22.27 -39.54
C PRO A 16 5.66 22.57 -38.73
N PRO A 17 4.50 22.75 -39.40
CA PRO A 17 3.25 23.07 -38.74
C PRO A 17 2.72 21.88 -37.91
N PRO A 18 1.99 22.13 -36.80
CA PRO A 18 1.38 21.05 -36.03
C PRO A 18 0.27 20.36 -36.83
N VAL A 19 0.43 19.06 -37.03
CA VAL A 19 -0.60 18.15 -37.56
C VAL A 19 -1.77 18.05 -36.58
N THR A 20 -2.92 18.56 -37.01
CA THR A 20 -4.21 18.37 -36.35
C THR A 20 -4.68 16.93 -36.56
N VAL A 21 -4.73 16.13 -35.50
CA VAL A 21 -5.44 14.83 -35.51
C VAL A 21 -6.72 14.98 -34.69
N THR A 22 -7.76 15.51 -35.32
CA THR A 22 -9.13 15.40 -34.84
C THR A 22 -9.78 14.23 -35.57
N ASN A 23 -9.72 13.04 -34.97
CA ASN A 23 -10.45 11.89 -35.49
C ASN A 23 -11.92 12.03 -35.06
N SER A 24 -12.73 12.56 -35.98
CA SER A 24 -14.18 12.63 -35.89
C SER A 24 -14.74 11.46 -36.69
N ILE A 25 -15.04 10.34 -36.05
CA ILE A 25 -15.90 9.30 -36.62
C ILE A 25 -17.22 9.34 -35.85
N SER A 26 -18.22 9.93 -36.50
CA SER A 26 -19.63 9.71 -36.19
C SER A 26 -20.07 8.49 -36.99
N VAL A 27 -20.51 7.43 -36.31
CA VAL A 27 -21.41 6.43 -36.88
C VAL A 27 -22.36 6.01 -35.76
N GLU A 28 -23.61 6.49 -35.84
CA GLU A 28 -24.76 5.86 -35.20
C GLU A 28 -25.42 4.85 -36.17
N PRO A 29 -26.60 4.28 -35.88
CA PRO A 29 -26.79 3.01 -35.19
C PRO A 29 -27.39 1.96 -36.14
N VAL A 30 -27.24 0.67 -35.84
CA VAL A 30 -28.02 -0.37 -36.52
C VAL A 30 -28.66 -1.26 -35.47
N GLU A 31 -29.95 -1.08 -35.30
CA GLU A 31 -30.88 -2.06 -34.78
C GLU A 31 -30.85 -3.32 -35.65
N SER A 32 -30.78 -4.49 -35.02
CA SER A 32 -31.45 -5.68 -35.56
C SER A 32 -31.89 -6.57 -34.41
N SER A 33 -33.20 -6.69 -34.33
CA SER A 33 -34.01 -7.56 -33.51
C SER A 33 -34.07 -8.97 -34.11
N HIS A 34 -33.87 -9.99 -33.27
CA HIS A 34 -34.49 -11.32 -33.42
C HIS A 34 -34.40 -12.06 -32.07
N VAL A 35 -35.43 -12.05 -31.22
CA VAL A 35 -36.65 -12.89 -31.22
C VAL A 35 -36.40 -14.34 -30.72
N VAL A 36 -36.77 -14.52 -29.45
CA VAL A 36 -37.63 -15.58 -28.86
C VAL A 36 -37.24 -17.05 -29.05
N SER A 37 -37.12 -17.77 -27.91
CA SER A 37 -37.97 -18.93 -27.56
C SER A 37 -37.78 -19.32 -26.09
N GLU A 38 -38.87 -19.87 -25.55
CA GLU A 38 -39.28 -19.94 -24.14
C GLU A 38 -38.61 -21.02 -23.27
N GLU A 39 -38.77 -20.79 -21.96
CA GLU A 39 -38.82 -21.67 -20.77
C GLU A 39 -39.41 -23.10 -20.94
N PRO A 40 -39.54 -23.95 -19.88
CA PRO A 40 -38.90 -24.04 -18.54
C PRO A 40 -38.48 -25.50 -18.21
N HIS A 41 -37.99 -25.80 -16.99
CA HIS A 41 -38.32 -27.01 -16.19
C HIS A 41 -37.36 -27.09 -14.97
N ALA A 42 -37.82 -26.73 -13.76
CA ALA A 42 -38.44 -27.62 -12.77
C ALA A 42 -37.42 -28.15 -11.73
N ALA A 43 -37.47 -27.58 -10.52
CA ALA A 43 -37.09 -28.28 -9.29
C ALA A 43 -38.05 -29.47 -9.06
N PRO A 44 -37.68 -30.56 -8.36
CA PRO A 44 -37.72 -30.53 -6.90
C PRO A 44 -36.79 -31.51 -6.13
N ALA A 45 -36.69 -31.24 -4.82
CA ALA A 45 -36.66 -32.18 -3.68
C ALA A 45 -35.48 -33.16 -3.45
N LYS A 46 -34.99 -33.10 -2.20
CA LYS A 46 -34.17 -34.11 -1.49
C LYS A 46 -35.05 -35.32 -1.08
N PRO A 47 -34.45 -36.50 -0.85
CA PRO A 47 -34.37 -37.01 0.54
C PRO A 47 -33.00 -37.68 0.83
N HIS A 48 -32.36 -37.40 1.96
CA HIS A 48 -32.42 -38.19 3.20
C HIS A 48 -32.07 -39.67 3.00
N VAL A 49 -30.80 -40.01 3.25
CA VAL A 49 -30.35 -41.39 3.43
C VAL A 49 -29.75 -41.49 4.83
N VAL A 50 -30.39 -42.37 5.60
CA VAL A 50 -30.03 -42.85 6.93
C VAL A 50 -28.70 -43.60 6.83
N SER A 51 -27.73 -43.25 7.67
CA SER A 51 -26.57 -44.11 7.93
C SER A 51 -26.75 -44.71 9.31
N GLU A 52 -27.07 -46.00 9.32
CA GLU A 52 -27.03 -46.86 10.50
C GLU A 52 -25.57 -47.11 10.88
N ASP A 53 -25.25 -46.94 12.16
CA ASP A 53 -24.04 -47.47 12.79
C ASP A 53 -24.10 -49.00 12.86
N PRO A 54 -22.94 -49.68 12.80
CA PRO A 54 -22.66 -50.60 13.91
C PRO A 54 -21.19 -50.65 14.36
N HIS A 55 -21.06 -50.59 15.68
CA HIS A 55 -20.33 -51.54 16.54
C HIS A 55 -18.78 -51.61 16.54
N ALA A 56 -18.22 -50.99 17.58
CA ALA A 56 -17.31 -51.54 18.60
C ALA A 56 -15.96 -52.20 18.21
N ALA A 57 -14.87 -51.62 18.75
CA ALA A 57 -13.66 -52.33 19.16
C ALA A 57 -12.98 -51.60 20.35
N PRO A 58 -12.20 -52.30 21.20
CA PRO A 58 -12.05 -52.01 22.63
C PRO A 58 -10.79 -51.19 23.02
N GLU A 59 -10.77 -50.84 24.31
CA GLU A 59 -9.88 -49.96 25.07
C GLU A 59 -8.38 -50.29 25.04
N GLU A 60 -7.53 -49.27 25.04
CA GLU A 60 -6.13 -49.33 25.53
C GLU A 60 -5.88 -48.27 26.63
N PRO A 61 -5.07 -48.59 27.66
CA PRO A 61 -4.99 -47.85 28.91
C PRO A 61 -4.11 -46.59 28.82
N LEU A 62 -4.62 -45.47 29.34
CA LEU A 62 -3.90 -44.20 29.41
C LEU A 62 -2.86 -44.22 30.55
N ILE A 63 -1.58 -44.30 30.17
CA ILE A 63 -0.44 -44.07 31.07
C ILE A 63 -0.38 -42.58 31.45
N GLY A 64 -0.58 -42.30 32.73
CA GLY A 64 -0.58 -40.96 33.30
C GLY A 64 0.79 -40.28 33.29
N ILE A 65 1.01 -39.39 32.34
CA ILE A 65 2.07 -38.39 32.43
C ILE A 65 1.53 -37.21 33.26
N ARG A 66 2.04 -37.06 34.49
CA ARG A 66 1.82 -35.88 35.32
C ARG A 66 2.27 -34.63 34.55
N ARG A 67 1.32 -33.91 33.97
CA ARG A 67 1.57 -32.61 33.31
C ARG A 67 1.93 -31.59 34.39
N VAL A 68 3.22 -31.33 34.54
CA VAL A 68 3.75 -30.28 35.40
C VAL A 68 3.14 -28.95 34.95
N LYS A 69 2.40 -28.28 35.84
CA LYS A 69 1.72 -27.02 35.57
C LYS A 69 2.75 -25.89 35.56
N LEU A 70 3.42 -25.70 34.43
CA LEU A 70 4.20 -24.48 34.17
C LEU A 70 3.21 -23.32 34.14
N LYS A 71 3.38 -22.39 35.07
CA LYS A 71 2.64 -21.13 35.16
C LYS A 71 2.95 -20.29 33.92
N GLU A 72 2.12 -20.42 32.91
CA GLU A 72 2.07 -19.50 31.77
C GLU A 72 1.48 -18.17 32.25
N ASN A 73 2.32 -17.30 32.80
CA ASN A 73 1.97 -15.91 33.08
C ASN A 73 2.36 -15.03 31.89
N LEU A 74 1.60 -15.10 30.80
CA LEU A 74 1.56 -14.04 29.78
C LEU A 74 0.12 -13.72 29.36
N ALA A 75 -0.79 -13.65 30.34
CA ALA A 75 -2.15 -13.18 30.12
C ALA A 75 -2.16 -11.65 29.93
N THR A 76 -1.93 -11.18 28.71
CA THR A 76 -2.35 -9.82 28.33
C THR A 76 -3.88 -9.78 28.32
N LYS A 77 -4.46 -8.99 29.23
CA LYS A 77 -5.91 -8.85 29.36
C LYS A 77 -6.51 -8.39 28.01
N PRO A 78 -7.60 -9.02 27.50
CA PRO A 78 -8.22 -8.59 26.26
C PRO A 78 -8.79 -7.17 26.43
N GLY A 79 -8.22 -6.21 25.71
CA GLY A 79 -8.65 -4.82 25.75
C GLY A 79 -10.11 -4.65 25.31
N LYS A 80 -10.76 -3.58 25.79
CA LYS A 80 -12.10 -3.15 25.38
C LYS A 80 -12.22 -3.19 23.84
N ARG A 81 -13.19 -3.96 23.35
CA ARG A 81 -13.39 -4.28 21.93
C ARG A 81 -13.43 -2.99 21.09
N GLY A 82 -12.65 -2.97 19.99
CA GLY A 82 -12.91 -2.15 18.80
C GLY A 82 -12.18 -0.81 18.66
N ARG A 83 -11.65 -0.19 19.71
CA ARG A 83 -10.89 1.07 19.59
C ARG A 83 -9.55 0.96 20.32
N ARG A 84 -8.45 0.95 19.56
CA ARG A 84 -7.10 1.00 20.12
C ARG A 84 -6.89 2.35 20.82
N SER A 85 -6.14 2.36 21.92
CA SER A 85 -5.79 3.61 22.58
C SER A 85 -4.87 4.44 21.68
N LEU A 86 -4.99 5.76 21.73
CA LEU A 86 -4.13 6.67 20.97
C LEU A 86 -2.66 6.49 21.36
N LYS A 87 -2.38 6.14 22.62
CA LYS A 87 -1.03 5.83 23.10
C LYS A 87 -0.46 4.58 22.44
N ASP A 88 -1.26 3.52 22.33
CA ASP A 88 -0.85 2.27 21.67
C ASP A 88 -0.53 2.50 20.18
N ILE A 89 -1.28 3.41 19.53
CA ILE A 89 -1.03 3.80 18.14
C ILE A 89 0.29 4.56 18.02
N ALA A 90 0.56 5.50 18.93
CA ALA A 90 1.78 6.30 18.92
C ALA A 90 3.03 5.46 19.19
N SER A 91 2.96 4.48 20.10
CA SER A 91 4.10 3.59 20.36
C SER A 91 4.46 2.70 19.18
N ARG A 92 3.48 2.33 18.33
CA ARG A 92 3.74 1.52 17.12
C ARG A 92 4.59 2.24 16.07
N VAL A 93 4.60 3.57 16.11
CA VAL A 93 5.25 4.44 15.12
C VAL A 93 6.75 4.20 15.05
N ASP A 94 7.36 3.87 16.18
CA ASP A 94 8.80 3.61 16.26
C ASP A 94 9.16 2.14 15.97
N LEU A 95 8.18 1.29 15.65
CA LEU A 95 8.37 -0.13 15.35
C LEU A 95 8.37 -0.44 13.83
N ILE A 96 8.47 0.58 12.99
CA ILE A 96 8.58 0.37 11.54
C ILE A 96 9.89 -0.38 11.26
N GLN A 97 9.79 -1.48 10.51
CA GLN A 97 10.91 -2.30 10.08
C GLN A 97 11.06 -2.18 8.57
N VAL A 98 11.42 -0.99 8.11
CA VAL A 98 11.74 -0.75 6.70
C VAL A 98 13.25 -0.89 6.53
N PRO A 99 13.71 -1.78 5.62
CA PRO A 99 15.12 -1.91 5.30
C PRO A 99 15.74 -0.62 4.78
N GLU A 100 17.06 -0.50 4.84
CA GLU A 100 17.77 0.66 4.29
C GLU A 100 17.55 0.78 2.77
N ASP A 101 17.69 2.01 2.27
CA ASP A 101 17.47 2.34 0.87
C ASP A 101 18.24 1.43 -0.09
N GLU A 102 19.49 1.09 0.25
CA GLU A 102 20.34 0.21 -0.57
C GLU A 102 19.75 -1.19 -0.76
N GLU A 103 19.15 -1.76 0.30
CA GLU A 103 18.49 -3.06 0.21
C GLU A 103 17.16 -2.95 -0.52
N LEU A 104 16.46 -1.84 -0.32
CA LEU A 104 15.18 -1.59 -0.95
C LEU A 104 15.31 -1.51 -2.48
N PHE A 105 16.39 -0.92 -3.01
CA PHE A 105 16.62 -0.82 -4.45
C PHE A 105 17.10 -2.12 -5.11
N LYS A 106 17.47 -3.16 -4.33
CA LYS A 106 17.82 -4.48 -4.91
C LYS A 106 16.64 -5.12 -5.66
N LYS A 107 15.41 -4.85 -5.22
CA LYS A 107 14.18 -5.36 -5.86
C LYS A 107 13.38 -4.21 -6.46
N GLN A 108 12.93 -4.38 -7.72
CA GLN A 108 12.20 -3.32 -8.42
C GLN A 108 10.73 -3.19 -8.00
N TYR A 109 10.12 -4.27 -7.52
CA TYR A 109 8.70 -4.32 -7.15
C TYR A 109 8.49 -5.11 -5.87
N TYR A 110 7.68 -4.56 -4.96
CA TYR A 110 7.26 -5.17 -3.71
C TYR A 110 5.77 -5.45 -3.73
N SER A 111 5.36 -6.63 -3.25
CA SER A 111 3.94 -6.93 -3.10
C SER A 111 3.36 -6.15 -1.92
N ILE A 112 2.05 -5.87 -1.94
CA ILE A 112 1.38 -5.23 -0.80
C ILE A 112 1.55 -5.99 0.52
N GLY A 113 1.73 -7.32 0.46
CA GLY A 113 1.99 -8.15 1.65
C GLY A 113 3.35 -7.85 2.28
N GLU A 114 4.40 -7.75 1.46
CA GLU A 114 5.75 -7.39 1.91
C GLU A 114 5.76 -5.98 2.52
N VAL A 115 5.16 -5.01 1.82
CA VAL A 115 5.05 -3.63 2.29
C VAL A 115 4.31 -3.56 3.62
N ALA A 116 3.15 -4.22 3.72
CA ALA A 116 2.37 -4.27 4.96
C ALA A 116 3.15 -4.89 6.14
N ALA A 117 3.98 -5.90 5.88
CA ALA A 117 4.84 -6.49 6.89
C ALA A 117 5.92 -5.52 7.40
N MET A 118 6.57 -4.77 6.50
CA MET A 118 7.61 -3.77 6.85
C MET A 118 7.04 -2.66 7.76
N PHE A 119 5.86 -2.14 7.42
CA PHE A 119 5.19 -1.12 8.23
C PHE A 119 4.47 -1.68 9.45
N ARG A 120 4.39 -3.02 9.56
CA ARG A 120 3.50 -3.71 10.50
C ARG A 120 2.12 -3.09 10.45
N GLU A 121 1.53 -2.88 9.28
CA GLU A 121 0.18 -2.35 9.17
C GLU A 121 -0.70 -3.31 8.37
N LYS A 122 -2.02 -3.10 8.41
CA LYS A 122 -2.94 -3.92 7.63
C LYS A 122 -2.81 -3.55 6.15
N GLN A 123 -2.84 -4.54 5.26
CA GLN A 123 -2.85 -4.30 3.81
C GLN A 123 -3.97 -3.34 3.38
N SER A 124 -5.15 -3.41 4.01
CA SER A 124 -6.27 -2.51 3.71
C SER A 124 -5.94 -1.04 3.99
N LEU A 125 -5.09 -0.74 4.97
CA LEU A 125 -4.64 0.62 5.25
C LEU A 125 -3.71 1.13 4.14
N ILE A 126 -2.81 0.28 3.66
CA ILE A 126 -1.92 0.60 2.54
C ILE A 126 -2.73 0.83 1.25
N ARG A 127 -3.76 0.00 0.99
CA ARG A 127 -4.70 0.22 -0.13
C ARG A 127 -5.45 1.53 -0.01
N TYR A 128 -5.83 1.89 1.21
CA TYR A 128 -6.51 3.15 1.47
C TYR A 128 -5.58 4.35 1.24
N TRP A 129 -4.32 4.26 1.64
CA TRP A 129 -3.35 5.31 1.34
C TRP A 129 -3.06 5.46 -0.16
N GLU A 130 -3.00 4.37 -0.92
CA GLU A 130 -2.93 4.45 -2.38
C GLU A 130 -4.05 5.32 -2.96
N THR A 131 -5.29 5.15 -2.50
CA THR A 131 -6.42 5.91 -3.04
C THR A 131 -6.42 7.38 -2.63
N GLU A 132 -5.80 7.71 -1.50
CA GLU A 132 -5.80 9.05 -0.93
C GLU A 132 -4.61 9.90 -1.39
N PHE A 133 -3.51 9.27 -1.81
CA PHE A 133 -2.26 9.94 -2.17
C PHE A 133 -1.88 9.68 -3.63
N ASP A 134 -2.06 10.70 -4.47
CA ASP A 134 -1.72 10.67 -5.91
C ASP A 134 -0.23 10.38 -6.20
N ILE A 135 0.65 10.55 -5.21
CA ILE A 135 2.09 10.28 -5.31
C ILE A 135 2.42 8.78 -5.29
N LEU A 136 1.48 7.93 -4.88
CA LEU A 136 1.64 6.48 -4.90
C LEU A 136 1.05 5.96 -6.20
N GLN A 137 1.88 5.36 -7.05
CA GLN A 137 1.44 4.81 -8.33
C GLN A 137 1.71 3.30 -8.40
N PRO A 138 1.04 2.48 -7.56
CA PRO A 138 1.26 1.06 -7.58
C PRO A 138 0.76 0.46 -8.90
N ARG A 139 1.56 -0.44 -9.45
CA ARG A 139 1.20 -1.18 -10.66
C ARG A 139 0.20 -2.26 -10.31
N LYS A 140 -0.94 -2.28 -11.01
CA LYS A 140 -1.98 -3.30 -10.86
C LYS A 140 -1.77 -4.42 -11.88
N ASN A 141 -1.86 -5.66 -11.43
CA ASN A 141 -1.88 -6.82 -12.33
C ASN A 141 -3.31 -7.13 -12.80
N ARG A 142 -3.48 -7.95 -13.85
CA ARG A 142 -4.81 -8.40 -14.35
C ARG A 142 -5.67 -9.06 -13.26
N LYS A 143 -5.04 -9.66 -12.25
CA LYS A 143 -5.71 -10.28 -11.09
C LYS A 143 -6.14 -9.27 -10.00
N GLY A 144 -5.67 -8.02 -10.05
CA GLY A 144 -5.94 -6.99 -9.04
C GLY A 144 -4.89 -6.89 -7.92
N ASP A 145 -3.81 -7.66 -8.01
CA ASP A 145 -2.65 -7.53 -7.11
C ASP A 145 -1.92 -6.20 -7.35
N ARG A 146 -1.44 -5.59 -6.26
CA ARG A 146 -0.77 -4.29 -6.26
C ARG A 146 0.71 -4.46 -5.97
N TYR A 147 1.53 -3.86 -6.81
CA TYR A 147 2.98 -3.84 -6.69
C TYR A 147 3.48 -2.41 -6.51
N PHE A 148 4.30 -2.20 -5.48
CA PHE A 148 4.90 -0.93 -5.13
C PHE A 148 6.35 -0.89 -5.59
N ARG A 149 6.79 0.22 -6.16
CA ARG A 149 8.22 0.44 -6.46
C ARG A 149 8.96 0.85 -5.18
N PRO A 150 10.30 0.71 -5.13
CA PRO A 150 11.10 1.24 -4.03
C PRO A 150 10.78 2.70 -3.70
N ILE A 151 10.56 3.53 -4.74
CA ILE A 151 10.20 4.94 -4.57
C ILE A 151 8.84 5.11 -3.87
N ASP A 152 7.85 4.27 -4.18
CA ASP A 152 6.55 4.30 -3.51
C ASP A 152 6.68 3.88 -2.05
N VAL A 153 7.56 2.93 -1.73
CA VAL A 153 7.83 2.53 -0.35
C VAL A 153 8.46 3.69 0.43
N LYS A 154 9.37 4.47 -0.15
CA LYS A 154 9.89 5.69 0.49
C LYS A 154 8.80 6.73 0.74
N ASN A 155 7.93 6.94 -0.25
CA ASN A 155 6.80 7.84 -0.13
C ASN A 155 5.84 7.38 0.98
N LEU A 156 5.62 6.07 1.13
CA LEU A 156 4.85 5.49 2.23
C LEU A 156 5.49 5.76 3.60
N VAL A 157 6.83 5.68 3.73
CA VAL A 157 7.53 6.05 4.97
C VAL A 157 7.26 7.50 5.34
N LEU A 158 7.34 8.41 4.36
CA LEU A 158 7.08 9.82 4.59
C LEU A 158 5.60 10.08 4.98
N ILE A 159 4.65 9.46 4.29
CA ILE A 159 3.22 9.54 4.62
C ILE A 159 2.97 9.03 6.04
N TYR A 160 3.58 7.91 6.41
CA TYR A 160 3.45 7.31 7.74
C TYR A 160 3.90 8.29 8.83
N ASP A 161 5.06 8.92 8.65
CA ASP A 161 5.61 9.90 9.57
C ASP A 161 4.71 11.15 9.70
N LEU A 162 4.12 11.62 8.59
CA LEU A 162 3.17 12.74 8.63
C LEU A 162 1.93 12.41 9.45
N LEU A 163 1.31 11.25 9.19
CA LEU A 163 0.05 10.89 9.83
C LEU A 163 0.23 10.48 11.29
N ARG A 164 1.32 9.80 11.62
CA ARG A 164 1.50 9.19 12.94
C ARG A 164 2.36 10.03 13.86
N ARG A 165 3.54 10.43 13.41
CA ARG A 165 4.49 11.22 14.22
C ARG A 165 4.04 12.67 14.33
N ARG A 166 3.62 13.27 13.21
CA ARG A 166 3.17 14.68 13.18
C ARG A 166 1.66 14.88 13.35
N LYS A 167 0.87 13.79 13.38
CA LYS A 167 -0.59 13.80 13.59
C LYS A 167 -1.37 14.65 12.59
N PHE A 168 -0.93 14.70 11.34
CA PHE A 168 -1.72 15.30 10.27
C PHE A 168 -2.98 14.46 9.97
N THR A 169 -4.04 15.13 9.53
CA THR A 169 -5.16 14.44 8.85
C THR A 169 -4.73 14.00 7.46
N ILE A 170 -5.48 13.10 6.84
CA ILE A 170 -5.17 12.60 5.48
C ILE A 170 -5.16 13.75 4.48
N ASP A 171 -6.18 14.61 4.52
CA ASP A 171 -6.24 15.79 3.66
C ASP A 171 -5.10 16.77 3.94
N GLY A 172 -4.76 16.99 5.22
CA GLY A 172 -3.64 17.84 5.61
C GLY A 172 -2.28 17.30 5.12
N ALA A 173 -2.08 15.99 5.16
CA ALA A 173 -0.88 15.34 4.64
C ALA A 173 -0.82 15.43 3.10
N ARG A 174 -1.96 15.24 2.41
CA ARG A 174 -2.07 15.39 0.95
C ARG A 174 -1.70 16.80 0.51
N ASP A 175 -2.25 17.79 1.22
CA ASP A 175 -1.95 19.20 1.00
C ASP A 175 -0.49 19.54 1.28
N PHE A 176 0.09 19.00 2.36
CA PHE A 176 1.47 19.22 2.71
C PHE A 176 2.41 18.74 1.60
N LEU A 177 2.16 17.55 1.07
CA LEU A 177 2.88 16.94 -0.04
C LEU A 177 2.75 17.73 -1.34
N LYS A 178 1.53 18.19 -1.68
CA LYS A 178 1.28 19.00 -2.89
C LYS A 178 1.95 20.37 -2.82
N LYS A 179 1.90 21.03 -1.66
CA LYS A 179 2.44 22.39 -1.47
C LYS A 179 3.96 22.42 -1.35
N ASN A 180 4.57 21.38 -0.78
CA ASN A 180 6.00 21.34 -0.51
C ASN A 180 6.70 20.28 -1.37
N LYS A 181 7.08 20.62 -2.60
CA LYS A 181 7.93 19.74 -3.43
C LYS A 181 9.27 19.38 -2.77
N LYS A 182 9.78 20.27 -1.90
CA LYS A 182 10.98 20.04 -1.08
C LYS A 182 10.71 19.24 0.21
N ALA A 183 9.51 18.69 0.39
CA ALA A 183 9.19 17.91 1.59
C ALA A 183 10.04 16.64 1.67
N GLU A 184 10.28 15.99 0.53
CA GLU A 184 11.14 14.80 0.43
C GLU A 184 12.58 15.10 0.88
N ASP A 185 13.17 16.19 0.38
CA ASP A 185 14.54 16.61 0.76
C ASP A 185 14.66 16.89 2.27
N ARG A 186 13.69 17.64 2.82
CA ARG A 186 13.66 17.96 4.26
C ARG A 186 13.48 16.69 5.09
N PHE A 187 12.68 15.74 4.60
CA PHE A 187 12.46 14.47 5.27
C PHE A 187 13.73 13.62 5.28
N SER A 188 14.43 13.51 4.14
CA SER A 188 15.72 12.84 4.04
C SER A 188 16.76 13.43 5.01
N LEU A 189 16.83 14.76 5.10
CA LEU A 189 17.70 15.44 6.06
C LEU A 189 17.32 15.13 7.52
N ILE A 190 16.03 15.10 7.84
CA ILE A 190 15.58 14.74 9.20
C ILE A 190 15.96 13.29 9.52
N GLN A 191 15.83 12.37 8.57
CA GLN A 191 16.20 10.97 8.77
C GLN A 191 17.71 10.81 9.00
N SER A 192 18.55 11.49 8.23
CA SER A 192 20.01 11.43 8.43
C SER A 192 20.42 11.98 9.80
N LEU A 193 19.82 13.10 10.23
CA LEU A 193 20.04 13.65 11.57
C LEU A 193 19.55 12.71 12.68
N GLN A 194 18.42 12.02 12.48
CA GLN A 194 17.92 11.01 13.42
C GLN A 194 18.88 9.81 13.52
N LYS A 195 19.45 9.35 12.40
CA LYS A 195 20.45 8.28 12.37
C LYS A 195 21.71 8.67 13.14
N ILE A 196 22.24 9.88 12.90
CA ILE A 196 23.40 10.42 13.62
C ILE A 196 23.09 10.52 15.13
N ARG A 197 21.93 11.07 15.50
CA ARG A 197 21.52 11.16 16.90
C ARG A 197 21.45 9.77 17.55
N GLY A 198 20.87 8.78 16.87
CA GLY A 198 20.78 7.40 17.35
C GLY A 198 22.17 6.82 17.62
N PHE A 199 23.08 6.95 16.65
CA PHE A 199 24.47 6.50 16.78
C PHE A 199 25.20 7.15 17.96
N LEU A 200 25.05 8.47 18.14
CA LEU A 200 25.69 9.16 19.26
C LEU A 200 25.11 8.76 20.62
N VAL A 201 23.80 8.49 20.69
CA VAL A 201 23.16 8.01 21.92
C VAL A 201 23.63 6.60 22.26
N GLU A 202 23.78 5.73 21.26
CA GLU A 202 24.32 4.37 21.43
C GLU A 202 25.77 4.41 21.93
N LEU A 203 26.62 5.26 21.36
CA LEU A 203 27.98 5.46 21.86
C LEU A 203 27.99 5.96 23.30
N ARG A 204 27.08 6.89 23.64
CA ARG A 204 26.94 7.37 25.01
C ARG A 204 26.51 6.28 25.98
N SER A 205 25.62 5.36 25.59
CA SER A 205 25.18 4.27 26.46
C SER A 205 26.19 3.14 26.61
N ASN A 206 27.13 3.03 25.66
CA ASN A 206 28.18 2.01 25.66
C ASN A 206 29.47 2.48 26.37
N LEU A 207 29.53 3.74 26.82
CA LEU A 207 30.54 4.29 27.73
C LEU A 207 30.01 4.30 29.17
#